data_AF-A0A258G5I1-F1
#
_entry.id   AF-A0A258G5I1-F1
#
_cell.length_a   1.000
_cell.length_b   1.000
_cell.length_c   1.000
_cell.angle_alpha   90.00
_cell.angle_beta   90.00
_cell.angle_gamma   90.00
#
_symmetry.space_group_name_H-M   'P 1'
#
loop_
_entity.id
_entity.type
_entity.pdbx_description
1 polymer ?
#
loop_
_entity_poly.entity_id
_entity_poly.type
_entity_poly.pdbx_seq_one_letter_code
_entity_poly.pdbx_strand_id
1 'polypeptide(L)'
;MVIQAAEQPQATAPPDEPLPGASAVTAQSRWPAILGALLTLAMVAGLARGIAGSGVQGLWQAMPANPLFYITFVFVYVALPVGDFIIFRRLWHIPVEGLAALFKKRIANEIVIGYSGEAYFYAWAKARARMVAAPFGAVKDVSILSAMAGNVITLALVVMALPFVGEVLRPADFRLLAWSVAILVAISLPFLIFARRVFTLPRRSLWWIFGVHALRLVGGTILLALAWHFALPTIAIGVWLMLCAARMLVSRLPLVPNKDLLFANFAIALIGYDNGLSALLAVTAGITLLIHAGLIAMFSLFSLIRNRV
;
A
#
# COMPACT_ATOMS: atom_id res chain seq x y z
N MET A 1 1.77 -85.89 0.03
CA MET A 1 1.38 -85.60 -1.37
C MET A 1 1.24 -84.09 -1.49
N VAL A 2 2.01 -83.52 -2.41
CA VAL A 2 2.39 -82.09 -2.49
C VAL A 2 1.16 -81.19 -2.67
N ILE A 3 0.97 -80.20 -1.79
CA ILE A 3 0.03 -79.10 -2.02
C ILE A 3 0.84 -77.93 -2.60
N GLN A 4 0.54 -77.62 -3.86
CA GLN A 4 1.15 -76.57 -4.68
C GLN A 4 1.11 -75.20 -3.99
N ALA A 5 2.23 -74.48 -4.07
CA ALA A 5 2.30 -73.05 -3.88
C ALA A 5 1.50 -72.36 -4.99
N ALA A 6 0.53 -71.52 -4.61
CA ALA A 6 -0.13 -70.60 -5.53
C ALA A 6 0.72 -69.32 -5.59
N GLU A 7 1.45 -69.13 -6.70
CA GLU A 7 2.06 -67.84 -7.05
C GLU A 7 0.96 -66.79 -7.23
N GLN A 8 1.06 -65.68 -6.50
CA GLN A 8 0.24 -64.50 -6.76
C GLN A 8 0.69 -63.85 -8.08
N PRO A 9 -0.23 -63.38 -8.94
CA PRO A 9 0.16 -62.69 -10.17
C PRO A 9 0.83 -61.37 -9.82
N GLN A 10 2.09 -61.18 -10.25
CA GLN A 10 2.74 -59.88 -10.26
C GLN A 10 1.92 -58.92 -11.15
N ALA A 11 1.28 -57.93 -10.53
CA ALA A 11 0.69 -56.82 -11.25
C ALA A 11 1.80 -56.04 -11.96
N THR A 12 1.91 -56.22 -13.27
CA THR A 12 2.78 -55.42 -14.14
C THR A 12 2.33 -53.97 -14.05
N ALA A 13 3.18 -53.09 -13.50
CA ALA A 13 2.96 -51.66 -13.53
C ALA A 13 2.86 -51.20 -15.00
N PRO A 14 1.87 -50.36 -15.37
CA PRO A 14 1.79 -49.85 -16.73
C PRO A 14 3.01 -48.96 -17.03
N PRO A 15 3.50 -48.94 -18.28
CA PRO A 15 4.64 -48.12 -18.67
C PRO A 15 4.33 -46.64 -18.46
N ASP A 16 5.33 -45.88 -18.00
CA ASP A 16 5.27 -44.43 -17.76
C ASP A 16 4.73 -43.66 -18.99
N GLU A 17 3.41 -43.46 -19.06
CA GLU A 17 2.81 -42.49 -19.96
C GLU A 17 3.18 -41.08 -19.48
N PRO A 18 3.85 -40.25 -20.29
CA PRO A 18 4.12 -38.88 -19.93
C PRO A 18 2.79 -38.13 -19.80
N LEU A 19 2.53 -37.57 -18.61
CA LEU A 19 1.35 -36.73 -18.36
C LEU A 19 1.21 -35.66 -19.47
N PRO A 20 0.05 -35.57 -20.16
CA PRO A 20 -0.17 -34.55 -21.17
C PRO A 20 -0.28 -33.19 -20.46
N GLY A 21 0.80 -32.41 -20.55
CA GLY A 21 0.94 -31.12 -19.88
C GLY A 21 2.35 -30.55 -19.86
N ALA A 22 3.37 -31.34 -20.22
CA ALA A 22 4.76 -30.91 -20.32
C ALA A 22 5.07 -30.13 -21.62
N SER A 23 4.24 -29.14 -21.98
CA SER A 23 4.60 -28.12 -22.98
C SER A 23 3.58 -26.97 -22.98
N ALA A 24 3.52 -26.20 -21.89
CA ALA A 24 2.97 -24.85 -21.95
C ALA A 24 4.14 -23.87 -21.82
N VAL A 25 4.74 -23.53 -22.96
CA VAL A 25 5.57 -22.34 -23.11
C VAL A 25 4.79 -21.19 -22.50
N THR A 26 5.27 -20.66 -21.37
CA THR A 26 4.66 -19.50 -20.75
C THR A 26 4.81 -18.34 -21.73
N ALA A 27 3.74 -18.03 -22.46
CA ALA A 27 3.62 -16.77 -23.15
C ALA A 27 3.74 -15.68 -22.08
N GLN A 28 4.96 -15.13 -21.92
CA GLN A 28 5.21 -14.01 -21.02
C GLN A 28 4.38 -12.85 -21.56
N SER A 29 3.18 -12.71 -21.02
CA SER A 29 2.23 -11.68 -21.41
C SER A 29 2.95 -10.33 -21.37
N ARG A 30 2.99 -9.64 -22.51
CA ARG A 30 3.62 -8.32 -22.65
C ARG A 30 2.79 -7.20 -22.02
N TRP A 31 1.56 -7.49 -21.63
CA TRP A 31 0.62 -6.53 -21.05
C TRP A 31 1.14 -5.78 -19.80
N PRO A 32 1.84 -6.41 -18.84
CA PRO A 32 2.41 -5.69 -17.70
C PRO A 32 3.52 -4.71 -18.11
N ALA A 33 4.29 -5.03 -19.15
CA ALA A 33 5.34 -4.16 -19.68
C ALA A 33 4.74 -2.96 -20.42
N ILE A 34 3.71 -3.20 -21.24
CA ILE A 34 2.97 -2.14 -21.95
C ILE A 34 2.28 -1.22 -20.95
N LEU A 35 1.60 -1.79 -19.94
CA LEU A 35 0.94 -1.03 -18.88
C LEU A 35 1.97 -0.20 -18.11
N GLY A 36 3.10 -0.76 -17.71
CA GLY A 36 4.18 -0.03 -17.04
C GLY A 36 4.77 1.09 -17.89
N ALA A 37 4.93 0.88 -19.20
CA ALA A 37 5.39 1.90 -20.13
C ALA A 37 4.38 3.04 -20.31
N LEU A 38 3.10 2.72 -20.51
CA LEU A 38 2.01 3.71 -20.57
C LEU A 38 1.90 4.52 -19.28
N LEU A 39 2.01 3.86 -18.13
CA LEU A 39 2.02 4.48 -16.82
C LEU A 39 3.18 5.47 -16.68
N THR A 40 4.39 5.03 -17.04
CA THR A 40 5.60 5.87 -17.01
C THR A 40 5.44 7.07 -17.92
N LEU A 41 4.91 6.88 -19.14
CA LEU A 41 4.64 7.95 -20.09
C LEU A 41 3.61 8.95 -19.53
N ALA A 42 2.54 8.46 -18.91
CA ALA A 42 1.52 9.29 -18.27
C ALA A 42 2.10 10.11 -17.10
N MET A 43 2.96 9.50 -16.27
CA MET A 43 3.65 10.20 -15.17
C MET A 43 4.59 11.28 -15.70
N VAL A 44 5.38 10.97 -16.73
CA VAL A 44 6.29 11.93 -17.39
C VAL A 44 5.50 13.07 -18.04
N ALA A 45 4.40 12.76 -18.73
CA ALA A 45 3.52 13.77 -19.34
C ALA A 45 2.85 14.67 -18.28
N GLY A 46 2.40 14.08 -17.16
CA GLY A 46 1.86 14.82 -16.02
C GLY A 46 2.89 15.77 -15.41
N LEU A 47 4.12 15.30 -15.21
CA LEU A 47 5.23 16.13 -14.72
C LEU A 47 5.57 17.25 -15.71
N ALA A 48 5.67 16.93 -17.01
CA ALA A 48 5.96 17.91 -18.05
C ALA A 48 4.88 19.00 -18.14
N ARG A 49 3.61 18.63 -18.02
CA ARG A 49 2.48 19.57 -18.01
C ARG A 49 2.49 20.45 -16.75
N GLY A 50 2.83 19.89 -15.59
CA GLY A 50 2.99 20.65 -14.35
C GLY A 50 4.11 21.69 -14.43
N ILE A 51 5.25 21.32 -15.01
CA ILE A 51 6.39 22.21 -15.25
C ILE A 51 6.05 23.29 -16.30
N ALA A 52 5.34 22.93 -17.36
CA ALA A 52 4.96 23.87 -18.43
C ALA A 52 3.98 24.96 -17.96
N GLY A 53 3.11 24.66 -16.97
CA GLY A 53 2.16 25.62 -16.44
C GLY A 53 2.70 26.54 -15.34
N SER A 54 3.65 26.07 -14.53
CA SER A 54 4.15 26.77 -13.34
C SER A 54 5.59 27.31 -13.47
N GLY A 55 6.30 26.90 -14.52
CA GLY A 55 7.74 27.14 -14.67
C GLY A 55 8.56 26.33 -13.67
N VAL A 56 9.77 25.94 -14.06
CA VAL A 56 10.72 25.20 -13.18
C VAL A 56 11.01 25.99 -11.88
N GLN A 57 10.92 27.32 -11.95
CA GLN A 57 11.18 28.23 -10.84
C GLN A 57 10.07 28.21 -9.77
N GLY A 58 8.80 28.09 -10.16
CA GLY A 58 7.68 27.97 -9.20
C GLY A 58 7.73 26.65 -8.44
N LEU A 59 8.17 25.57 -9.10
CA LEU A 59 8.40 24.27 -8.45
C LEU A 59 9.54 24.34 -7.43
N TRP A 60 10.68 24.95 -7.79
CA TRP A 60 11.81 25.13 -6.87
C TRP A 60 11.46 26.00 -5.65
N GLN A 61 10.66 27.05 -5.84
CA GLN A 61 10.21 27.91 -4.74
C GLN A 61 9.22 27.20 -3.81
N ALA A 62 8.47 26.21 -4.31
CA ALA A 62 7.55 25.41 -3.52
C ALA A 62 8.24 24.29 -2.71
N MET A 63 9.49 23.95 -3.02
CA MET A 63 10.21 22.88 -2.33
C MET A 63 10.61 23.30 -0.91
N PRO A 64 10.34 22.45 0.10
CA PRO A 64 10.78 22.72 1.47
C PRO A 64 12.30 22.90 1.54
N ALA A 65 12.75 24.00 2.14
CA ALA A 65 14.18 24.30 2.27
C ALA A 65 14.88 23.40 3.32
N ASN A 66 14.13 22.89 4.30
CA ASN A 66 14.70 22.12 5.41
C ASN A 66 15.04 20.67 4.98
N PRO A 67 16.32 20.23 5.07
CA PRO A 67 16.72 18.87 4.72
C PRO A 67 15.99 17.77 5.50
N LEU A 68 15.56 18.06 6.73
CA LEU A 68 14.83 17.11 7.57
C LEU A 68 13.49 16.69 6.94
N PHE A 69 12.85 17.58 6.16
CA PHE A 69 11.64 17.23 5.40
C PHE A 69 11.89 15.99 4.53
N TYR A 70 12.98 15.98 3.76
CA TYR A 70 13.28 14.90 2.82
C TYR A 70 13.66 13.61 3.54
N ILE A 71 14.44 13.70 4.62
CA ILE A 71 14.81 12.55 5.45
C ILE A 71 13.55 11.89 6.02
N THR A 72 12.68 12.68 6.66
CA THR A 72 11.44 12.18 7.21
C THR A 72 10.52 11.62 6.13
N PHE A 73 10.45 12.29 4.97
CA PHE A 73 9.65 11.82 3.84
C PHE A 73 10.13 10.48 3.28
N VAL A 74 11.46 10.24 3.21
CA VAL A 74 12.01 8.93 2.85
C VAL A 74 11.52 7.86 3.83
N PHE A 75 11.55 8.13 5.14
CA PHE A 75 11.02 7.20 6.14
C PHE A 75 9.52 6.94 5.97
N VAL A 76 8.71 7.97 5.68
CA VAL A 76 7.28 7.81 5.34
C VAL A 76 7.11 6.89 4.12
N TYR A 77 7.93 7.08 3.09
CA TYR A 77 7.86 6.29 1.87
C TYR A 77 8.23 4.82 2.08
N VAL A 78 9.28 4.54 2.85
CA VAL A 78 9.73 3.15 3.07
C VAL A 78 8.95 2.42 4.17
N ALA A 79 8.26 3.14 5.07
CA ALA A 79 7.50 2.54 6.16
C ALA A 79 6.52 1.45 5.70
N LEU A 80 5.81 1.69 4.58
CA LEU A 80 4.85 0.73 4.04
C LEU A 80 5.52 -0.58 3.58
N PRO A 81 6.47 -0.56 2.62
CA PRO A 81 7.20 -1.76 2.20
C PRO A 81 7.95 -2.46 3.33
N VAL A 82 8.57 -1.71 4.25
CA VAL A 82 9.31 -2.27 5.39
C VAL A 82 8.38 -2.98 6.37
N GLY A 83 7.22 -2.39 6.69
CA GLY A 83 6.23 -3.04 7.55
C GLY A 83 5.72 -4.36 6.97
N ASP A 84 5.42 -4.37 5.67
CA ASP A 84 5.02 -5.61 4.97
C ASP A 84 6.18 -6.61 4.92
N PHE A 85 7.43 -6.15 4.77
CA PHE A 85 8.60 -7.01 4.77
C PHE A 85 8.79 -7.70 6.11
N ILE A 86 8.68 -6.97 7.22
CA ILE A 86 8.76 -7.55 8.57
C ILE A 86 7.72 -8.67 8.71
N ILE A 87 6.48 -8.44 8.26
CA ILE A 87 5.40 -9.42 8.31
C ILE A 87 5.72 -10.67 7.48
N PHE A 88 6.00 -10.51 6.19
CA PHE A 88 6.21 -11.63 5.30
C PHE A 88 7.56 -12.33 5.53
N ARG A 89 8.57 -11.63 6.06
CA ARG A 89 9.82 -12.24 6.53
C ARG A 89 9.55 -13.20 7.68
N ARG A 90 8.66 -12.86 8.61
CA ARG A 90 8.29 -13.77 9.71
C ARG A 90 7.40 -14.92 9.24
N LEU A 91 6.43 -14.65 8.37
CA LEU A 91 5.47 -15.66 7.92
C LEU A 91 6.11 -16.69 6.97
N TRP A 92 6.95 -16.22 6.04
CA TRP A 92 7.42 -17.02 4.91
C TRP A 92 8.94 -17.04 4.75
N HIS A 93 9.68 -16.38 5.65
CA HIS A 93 11.15 -16.31 5.58
C HIS A 93 11.69 -15.76 4.24
N ILE A 94 10.93 -14.88 3.58
CA ILE A 94 11.32 -14.27 2.31
C ILE A 94 12.68 -13.58 2.43
N PRO A 95 13.59 -13.71 1.45
CA PRO A 95 14.90 -13.10 1.51
C PRO A 95 14.81 -11.57 1.27
N VAL A 96 15.92 -10.84 1.44
CA VAL A 96 15.92 -9.36 1.39
C VAL A 96 15.47 -8.84 0.02
N GLU A 97 15.66 -9.61 -1.05
CA GLU A 97 15.15 -9.32 -2.40
C GLU A 97 13.62 -9.23 -2.44
N GLY A 98 12.93 -9.78 -1.43
CA GLY A 98 11.49 -9.60 -1.22
C GLY A 98 11.08 -8.15 -1.00
N LEU A 99 11.98 -7.27 -0.53
CA LEU A 99 11.73 -5.83 -0.47
C LEU A 99 11.44 -5.26 -1.86
N ALA A 100 12.17 -5.67 -2.90
CA ALA A 100 11.93 -5.20 -4.25
C ALA A 100 10.52 -5.59 -4.75
N ALA A 101 10.04 -6.78 -4.38
CA ALA A 101 8.68 -7.20 -4.68
C ALA A 101 7.63 -6.38 -3.91
N LEU A 102 7.92 -5.99 -2.67
CA LEU A 102 7.04 -5.15 -1.85
C LEU A 102 7.00 -3.69 -2.30
N PHE A 103 8.11 -3.14 -2.80
CA PHE A 103 8.10 -1.84 -3.49
C PHE A 103 7.25 -1.92 -4.76
N LYS A 104 7.37 -2.98 -5.58
CA LYS A 104 6.50 -3.19 -6.74
C LYS A 104 5.03 -3.36 -6.36
N LYS A 105 4.73 -4.06 -5.26
CA LYS A 105 3.38 -4.15 -4.66
C LYS A 105 2.84 -2.76 -4.36
N ARG A 106 3.60 -1.92 -3.65
CA ARG A 106 3.20 -0.54 -3.34
C ARG A 106 2.89 0.26 -4.60
N ILE A 107 3.81 0.27 -5.55
CA ILE A 107 3.67 0.99 -6.83
C ILE A 107 2.40 0.55 -7.58
N ALA A 108 2.16 -0.76 -7.66
CA ALA A 108 0.96 -1.29 -8.31
C ALA A 108 -0.34 -0.86 -7.62
N ASN A 109 -0.36 -0.89 -6.27
CA ASN A 109 -1.52 -0.44 -5.50
C ASN A 109 -1.81 1.05 -5.62
N GLU A 110 -0.77 1.86 -5.79
CA GLU A 110 -0.90 3.32 -5.84
C GLU A 110 -1.27 3.82 -7.24
N ILE A 111 -0.75 3.19 -8.31
CA ILE A 111 -0.87 3.74 -9.68
C ILE A 111 -1.74 2.90 -10.63
N VAL A 112 -1.81 1.58 -10.47
CA VAL A 112 -2.54 0.71 -11.42
C VAL A 112 -4.01 0.59 -11.03
N ILE A 113 -4.29 -0.25 -10.04
CA ILE A 113 -5.62 -0.47 -9.47
C ILE A 113 -5.39 -0.84 -8.01
N GLY A 114 -6.16 -0.26 -7.09
CA GLY A 114 -6.13 -0.65 -5.68
C GLY A 114 -6.33 -2.17 -5.56
N TYR A 115 -5.43 -2.84 -4.83
CA TYR A 115 -5.34 -4.30 -4.68
C TYR A 115 -4.60 -5.09 -5.77
N SER A 116 -4.17 -4.45 -6.87
CA SER A 116 -3.39 -5.14 -7.91
C SER A 116 -2.00 -5.58 -7.42
N GLY A 117 -1.43 -4.86 -6.45
CA GLY A 117 -0.15 -5.18 -5.82
C GLY A 117 -0.22 -6.47 -5.00
N GLU A 118 -1.34 -6.79 -4.36
CA GLU A 118 -1.56 -8.02 -3.62
C GLU A 118 -1.53 -9.23 -4.55
N ALA A 119 -2.20 -9.12 -5.71
CA ALA A 119 -2.18 -10.16 -6.74
C ALA A 119 -0.77 -10.36 -7.30
N TYR A 120 -0.04 -9.27 -7.59
CA TYR A 120 1.36 -9.33 -8.00
C TYR A 120 2.23 -10.03 -6.95
N PHE A 121 2.13 -9.61 -5.68
CA PHE A 121 2.96 -10.14 -4.61
C PHE A 121 2.67 -11.61 -4.33
N TYR A 122 1.41 -12.02 -4.41
CA TYR A 122 1.00 -13.42 -4.34
C TYR A 122 1.68 -14.26 -5.45
N ALA A 123 1.61 -13.80 -6.71
CA ALA A 123 2.25 -14.50 -7.83
C ALA A 123 3.78 -14.57 -7.66
N TRP A 124 4.40 -13.47 -7.22
CA TRP A 124 5.84 -13.42 -6.93
C TRP A 124 6.23 -14.41 -5.82
N ALA A 125 5.46 -14.46 -4.74
CA ALA A 125 5.71 -15.36 -3.62
C ALA A 125 5.56 -16.82 -4.04
N LYS A 126 4.50 -17.16 -4.77
CA LYS A 126 4.26 -18.52 -5.29
C LYS A 126 5.41 -19.02 -6.18
N ALA A 127 6.02 -18.14 -6.98
CA ALA A 127 7.09 -18.50 -7.90
C ALA A 127 8.47 -18.71 -7.22
N ARG A 128 8.69 -18.13 -6.04
CA ARG A 128 10.02 -18.10 -5.38
C ARG A 128 10.07 -18.86 -4.06
N ALA A 129 8.95 -18.94 -3.38
CA ALA A 129 8.88 -19.66 -2.14
C ALA A 129 8.50 -21.10 -2.49
N ARG A 130 9.41 -22.07 -2.22
CA ARG A 130 9.13 -23.51 -2.21
C ARG A 130 8.16 -23.84 -1.06
N MET A 131 7.00 -23.19 -1.05
CA MET A 131 6.05 -23.24 0.06
C MET A 131 5.12 -24.44 -0.13
N VAL A 132 5.20 -25.36 0.83
CA VAL A 132 4.33 -26.53 0.94
C VAL A 132 2.89 -26.13 1.32
N ALA A 133 2.70 -24.91 1.87
CA ALA A 133 1.39 -24.37 2.24
C ALA A 133 0.96 -23.22 1.31
N ALA A 134 -0.34 -23.18 0.97
CA ALA A 134 -0.92 -22.21 0.04
C ALA A 134 -0.76 -20.75 0.56
N PRO A 135 0.02 -19.88 -0.11
CA PRO A 135 0.29 -18.51 0.35
C PRO A 135 -0.94 -17.59 0.36
N PHE A 136 -2.05 -18.00 -0.25
CA PHE A 136 -3.25 -17.19 -0.39
C PHE A 136 -3.89 -16.80 0.96
N GLY A 137 -4.00 -17.75 1.90
CA GLY A 137 -4.60 -17.50 3.21
C GLY A 137 -3.86 -16.42 4.00
N ALA A 138 -2.53 -16.49 3.99
CA ALA A 138 -1.68 -15.49 4.64
C ALA A 138 -1.75 -14.10 3.96
N VAL A 139 -1.73 -14.01 2.63
CA VAL A 139 -1.91 -12.72 1.93
C VAL A 139 -3.25 -12.10 2.28
N LYS A 140 -4.32 -12.88 2.21
CA LYS A 140 -5.68 -12.46 2.54
C LYS A 140 -5.77 -11.95 3.98
N ASP A 141 -5.27 -12.71 4.95
CA ASP A 141 -5.30 -12.34 6.37
C ASP A 141 -4.54 -11.05 6.65
N VAL A 142 -3.33 -10.91 6.07
CA VAL A 142 -2.51 -9.70 6.20
C VAL A 142 -3.22 -8.48 5.58
N SER A 143 -3.82 -8.63 4.40
CA SER A 143 -4.57 -7.53 3.76
C SER A 143 -5.79 -7.10 4.58
N ILE A 144 -6.55 -8.05 5.12
CA ILE A 144 -7.70 -7.75 6.00
C ILE A 144 -7.22 -7.06 7.28
N LEU A 145 -6.16 -7.55 7.93
CA LEU A 145 -5.61 -6.92 9.13
C LEU A 145 -5.04 -5.54 8.87
N SER A 146 -4.41 -5.28 7.71
CA SER A 146 -3.96 -3.95 7.32
C SER A 146 -5.13 -2.98 7.18
N ALA A 147 -6.25 -3.41 6.59
CA ALA A 147 -7.46 -2.60 6.49
C ALA A 147 -8.07 -2.33 7.87
N MET A 148 -8.18 -3.35 8.72
CA MET A 148 -8.72 -3.22 10.09
C MET A 148 -7.86 -2.31 10.97
N ALA A 149 -6.53 -2.51 10.97
CA ALA A 149 -5.60 -1.62 11.68
C ALA A 149 -5.73 -0.19 11.16
N GLY A 150 -5.85 -0.03 9.83
CA GLY A 150 -6.16 1.22 9.18
C GLY A 150 -7.39 1.92 9.77
N ASN A 151 -8.50 1.20 9.91
CA ASN A 151 -9.75 1.75 10.43
C ASN A 151 -9.67 2.09 11.92
N VAL A 152 -9.02 1.25 12.73
CA VAL A 152 -8.79 1.51 14.15
C VAL A 152 -7.96 2.79 14.35
N ILE A 153 -6.87 2.95 13.61
CA ILE A 153 -6.03 4.16 13.70
C ILE A 153 -6.77 5.38 13.16
N THR A 154 -7.57 5.26 12.09
CA THR A 154 -8.43 6.35 11.61
C THR A 154 -9.38 6.83 12.72
N LEU A 155 -10.09 5.91 13.38
CA LEU A 155 -11.02 6.25 14.47
C LEU A 155 -10.29 6.92 15.64
N ALA A 156 -9.14 6.39 16.04
CA ALA A 156 -8.32 6.99 17.08
C ALA A 156 -7.90 8.43 16.73
N LEU A 157 -7.43 8.66 15.50
CA LEU A 157 -7.05 10.00 15.05
C LEU A 157 -8.25 10.96 14.98
N VAL A 158 -9.41 10.49 14.53
CA VAL A 158 -10.63 11.30 14.52
C VAL A 158 -11.00 11.73 15.94
N VAL A 159 -11.01 10.79 16.90
CA VAL A 159 -11.29 11.09 18.32
C VAL A 159 -10.29 12.09 18.89
N MET A 160 -9.00 11.91 18.61
CA MET A 160 -7.95 12.85 19.04
C MET A 160 -8.06 14.22 18.38
N ALA A 161 -8.59 14.29 17.15
CA ALA A 161 -8.78 15.53 16.42
C ALA A 161 -10.02 16.32 16.86
N LEU A 162 -11.06 15.66 17.42
CA LEU A 162 -12.31 16.31 17.86
C LEU A 162 -12.14 17.63 18.65
N PRO A 163 -11.25 17.76 19.66
CA PRO A 163 -11.10 19.02 20.39
C PRO A 163 -10.62 20.19 19.54
N PHE A 164 -9.97 19.92 18.40
CA PHE A 164 -9.44 20.95 17.48
C PHE A 164 -10.43 21.30 16.35
N VAL A 165 -11.51 20.54 16.23
CA VAL A 165 -12.43 20.58 15.08
C VAL A 165 -13.61 21.55 15.32
N GLY A 166 -13.91 21.86 16.58
CA GLY A 166 -15.10 22.63 17.00
C GLY A 166 -15.17 24.07 16.46
N GLU A 167 -14.03 24.72 16.26
CA GLU A 167 -13.95 26.09 15.72
C GLU A 167 -13.97 26.12 14.18
N VAL A 168 -13.84 24.96 13.54
CA VAL A 168 -13.62 24.84 12.10
C VAL A 168 -14.83 24.26 11.39
N LEU A 169 -15.38 23.17 11.91
CA LEU A 169 -16.46 22.46 11.24
C LEU A 169 -17.80 23.10 11.51
N ARG A 170 -18.59 23.26 10.44
CA ARG A 170 -19.98 23.66 10.55
C ARG A 170 -20.81 22.46 11.05
N PRO A 171 -21.99 22.68 11.64
CA PRO A 171 -22.86 21.59 12.09
C PRO A 171 -23.16 20.53 11.01
N ALA A 172 -23.26 20.93 9.74
CA ALA A 172 -23.46 20.01 8.62
C ALA A 172 -22.27 19.07 8.39
N ASP A 173 -21.05 19.54 8.65
CA ASP A 173 -19.81 18.78 8.43
C ASP A 173 -19.64 17.71 9.53
N PHE A 174 -20.11 17.97 10.76
CA PHE A 174 -20.19 16.97 11.83
C PHE A 174 -21.09 15.78 11.48
N ARG A 175 -22.21 16.02 10.77
CA ARG A 175 -23.10 14.94 10.32
C ARG A 175 -22.42 14.07 9.26
N LEU A 176 -21.66 14.67 8.34
CA LEU A 176 -20.88 13.93 7.34
C LEU A 176 -19.75 13.11 8.00
N LEU A 177 -19.08 13.68 9.00
CA LEU A 177 -18.08 12.98 9.81
C LEU A 177 -18.70 11.76 10.52
N ALA A 178 -19.86 11.95 11.17
CA ALA A 178 -20.57 10.87 11.87
C ALA A 178 -20.97 9.73 10.91
N TRP A 179 -21.50 10.05 9.72
CA TRP A 179 -21.81 9.04 8.70
C TRP A 179 -20.56 8.34 8.18
N SER A 180 -19.46 9.07 7.99
CA SER A 180 -18.18 8.49 7.57
C SER A 180 -17.65 7.49 8.59
N VAL A 181 -17.71 7.84 9.88
CA VAL A 181 -17.35 6.96 11.00
C VAL A 181 -18.29 5.75 11.08
N ALA A 182 -19.60 5.96 10.95
CA ALA A 182 -20.58 4.87 10.98
C ALA A 182 -20.35 3.86 9.84
N ILE A 183 -20.12 4.34 8.61
CA ILE A 183 -19.81 3.49 7.45
C ILE A 183 -18.49 2.74 7.67
N LEU A 184 -17.46 3.40 8.19
CA LEU A 184 -16.17 2.79 8.48
C LEU A 184 -16.29 1.62 9.46
N VAL A 185 -17.05 1.82 10.54
CA VAL A 185 -17.35 0.77 11.53
C VAL A 185 -18.16 -0.34 10.88
N ALA A 186 -19.23 0.00 10.16
CA ALA A 186 -20.12 -0.97 9.52
C ALA A 186 -19.38 -1.89 8.54
N ILE A 187 -18.48 -1.37 7.71
CA ILE A 187 -17.67 -2.17 6.77
C ILE A 187 -16.67 -3.08 7.52
N SER A 188 -16.24 -2.70 8.72
CA SER A 188 -15.30 -3.48 9.52
C SER A 188 -15.97 -4.64 10.28
N LEU A 189 -17.26 -4.50 10.63
CA LEU A 189 -17.99 -5.45 11.48
C LEU A 189 -18.04 -6.89 10.93
N PRO A 190 -18.29 -7.17 9.64
CA PRO A 190 -18.33 -8.54 9.12
C PRO A 190 -17.03 -9.31 9.39
N PHE A 191 -15.87 -8.65 9.26
CA PHE A 191 -14.57 -9.28 9.51
C PHE A 191 -14.34 -9.62 10.99
N LEU A 192 -14.95 -8.85 11.90
CA LEU A 192 -14.91 -9.11 13.34
C LEU A 192 -15.90 -10.21 13.74
N ILE A 193 -17.14 -10.14 13.25
CA ILE A 193 -18.22 -11.09 13.57
C ILE A 193 -17.87 -12.49 13.04
N PHE A 194 -17.38 -12.58 11.80
CA PHE A 194 -17.02 -13.83 11.14
C PHE A 194 -15.53 -14.17 11.25
N ALA A 195 -14.80 -13.57 12.19
CA ALA A 195 -13.35 -13.72 12.32
C ALA A 195 -12.87 -15.18 12.31
N ARG A 196 -13.60 -16.09 12.97
CA ARG A 196 -13.26 -17.53 13.01
C ARG A 196 -13.34 -18.23 11.66
N ARG A 197 -14.17 -17.74 10.73
CA ARG A 197 -14.32 -18.30 9.37
C ARG A 197 -13.45 -17.57 8.36
N VAL A 198 -13.23 -16.27 8.58
CA VAL A 198 -12.49 -15.42 7.68
C VAL A 198 -10.99 -15.67 7.83
N PHE A 199 -10.43 -15.65 9.05
CA PHE A 199 -8.99 -15.75 9.23
C PHE A 199 -8.48 -17.20 9.21
N THR A 200 -7.32 -17.40 8.60
CA THR A 200 -6.66 -18.71 8.44
C THR A 200 -5.46 -18.90 9.37
N LEU A 201 -4.80 -17.82 9.77
CA LEU A 201 -3.61 -17.86 10.62
C LEU A 201 -3.96 -18.02 12.12
N PRO A 202 -3.05 -18.59 12.93
CA PRO A 202 -3.21 -18.65 14.38
C PRO A 202 -3.38 -17.27 15.01
N ARG A 203 -4.18 -17.17 16.08
CA ARG A 203 -4.50 -15.90 16.77
C ARG A 203 -3.26 -15.09 17.17
N ARG A 204 -2.19 -15.77 17.62
CA ARG A 204 -0.92 -15.11 17.99
C ARG A 204 -0.26 -14.41 16.81
N SER A 205 -0.30 -15.03 15.62
CA SER A 205 0.21 -14.44 14.39
C SER A 205 -0.65 -13.25 13.96
N LEU A 206 -1.98 -13.35 14.05
CA LEU A 206 -2.89 -12.25 13.71
C LEU A 206 -2.63 -11.00 14.57
N TRP A 207 -2.52 -11.15 15.89
CA TRP A 207 -2.22 -10.03 16.79
C TRP A 207 -0.86 -9.39 16.52
N TRP A 208 0.15 -10.21 16.22
CA TRP A 208 1.47 -9.69 15.88
C TRP A 208 1.44 -8.92 14.55
N ILE A 209 0.78 -9.45 13.51
CA ILE A 209 0.59 -8.76 12.21
C ILE A 209 -0.16 -7.44 12.42
N PHE A 210 -1.25 -7.47 13.18
CA PHE A 210 -2.02 -6.27 13.53
C PHE A 210 -1.13 -5.22 14.22
N GLY A 211 -0.32 -5.64 15.19
CA GLY A 211 0.64 -4.77 15.89
C GLY A 211 1.65 -4.13 14.96
N VAL A 212 2.21 -4.88 14.01
CA VAL A 212 3.13 -4.33 12.99
C VAL A 212 2.41 -3.31 12.10
N HIS A 213 1.19 -3.59 11.66
CA HIS A 213 0.40 -2.61 10.89
C HIS A 213 0.06 -1.36 11.70
N ALA A 214 -0.34 -1.51 12.96
CA ALA A 214 -0.64 -0.39 13.85
C ALA A 214 0.61 0.49 14.08
N LEU A 215 1.75 -0.12 14.40
CA LEU A 215 3.01 0.59 14.58
C LEU A 215 3.43 1.33 13.30
N ARG A 216 3.33 0.66 12.15
CA ARG A 216 3.61 1.24 10.83
C ARG A 216 2.71 2.45 10.54
N LEU A 217 1.41 2.34 10.85
CA LEU A 217 0.44 3.42 10.62
C LEU A 217 0.67 4.59 11.56
N VAL A 218 0.86 4.34 12.86
CA VAL A 218 1.16 5.39 13.86
C VAL A 218 2.48 6.08 13.52
N GLY A 219 3.55 5.31 13.30
CA GLY A 219 4.86 5.83 12.91
C GLY A 219 4.81 6.60 11.59
N GLY A 220 4.14 6.06 10.58
CA GLY A 220 3.98 6.75 9.28
C GLY A 220 3.21 8.06 9.40
N THR A 221 2.17 8.12 10.23
CA THR A 221 1.40 9.34 10.48
C THR A 221 2.22 10.38 11.25
N ILE A 222 2.96 9.98 12.28
CA ILE A 222 3.85 10.88 13.03
C ILE A 222 4.96 11.42 12.13
N LEU A 223 5.63 10.56 11.36
CA LEU A 223 6.65 10.97 10.40
C LEU A 223 6.06 11.93 9.37
N LEU A 224 4.86 11.68 8.86
CA LEU A 224 4.22 12.59 7.92
C LEU A 224 3.94 13.96 8.54
N ALA A 225 3.42 14.00 9.77
CA ALA A 225 3.19 15.25 10.49
C ALA A 225 4.50 16.01 10.74
N LEU A 226 5.58 15.31 11.09
CA LEU A 226 6.92 15.89 11.25
C LEU A 226 7.46 16.45 9.93
N ALA A 227 7.29 15.73 8.81
CA ALA A 227 7.67 16.23 7.50
C ALA A 227 6.94 17.55 7.21
N TRP A 228 5.63 17.58 7.37
CA TRP A 228 4.86 18.80 7.16
C TRP A 228 5.25 19.94 8.10
N HIS A 229 5.53 19.65 9.36
CA HIS A 229 6.05 20.64 10.30
C HIS A 229 7.42 21.18 9.88
N PHE A 230 8.35 20.36 9.38
CA PHE A 230 9.64 20.85 8.87
C PHE A 230 9.51 21.70 7.60
N ALA A 231 8.45 21.49 6.81
CA ALA A 231 8.15 22.31 5.65
C ALA A 231 7.47 23.63 6.03
N LEU A 232 6.55 23.61 6.99
CA LEU A 232 5.77 24.76 7.45
C LEU A 232 5.75 24.80 9.00
N PRO A 233 6.83 25.30 9.64
CA PRO A 233 6.98 25.21 11.11
C PRO A 233 6.04 26.13 11.87
N THR A 234 5.48 27.14 11.21
CA THR A 234 4.55 28.12 11.78
C THR A 234 3.14 27.56 12.02
N ILE A 235 2.81 26.39 11.43
CA ILE A 235 1.49 25.77 11.54
C ILE A 235 1.41 24.95 12.84
N ALA A 236 0.32 25.15 13.59
CA ALA A 236 0.06 24.47 14.85
C ALA A 236 -0.04 22.94 14.68
N ILE A 237 0.45 22.20 15.68
CA ILE A 237 0.43 20.72 15.68
C ILE A 237 -1.00 20.15 15.57
N GLY A 238 -1.98 20.83 16.14
CA GLY A 238 -3.40 20.45 16.03
C GLY A 238 -3.88 20.39 14.57
N VAL A 239 -3.40 21.28 13.72
CA VAL A 239 -3.72 21.28 12.28
C VAL A 239 -3.13 20.05 11.59
N TRP A 240 -1.89 19.68 11.92
CA TRP A 240 -1.28 18.46 11.39
C TRP A 240 -2.02 17.19 11.82
N LEU A 241 -2.46 17.14 13.08
CA LEU A 241 -3.30 16.05 13.57
C LEU A 241 -4.62 15.95 12.80
N MET A 242 -5.30 17.08 12.58
CA MET A 242 -6.54 17.15 11.80
C MET A 242 -6.33 16.73 10.35
N LEU A 243 -5.26 17.18 9.70
CA LEU A 243 -4.91 16.79 8.34
C LEU A 243 -4.58 15.29 8.27
N CYS A 244 -3.85 14.74 9.23
CA CYS A 244 -3.61 13.30 9.32
C CYS A 244 -4.92 12.50 9.49
N ALA A 245 -5.81 12.95 10.38
CA ALA A 245 -7.12 12.33 10.60
C ALA A 245 -7.98 12.38 9.33
N ALA A 246 -8.07 13.55 8.69
CA ALA A 246 -8.79 13.73 7.45
C ALA A 246 -8.22 12.84 6.34
N ARG A 247 -6.89 12.73 6.21
CA ARG A 247 -6.24 11.90 5.18
C ARG A 247 -6.59 10.43 5.39
N MET A 248 -6.52 9.97 6.64
CA MET A 248 -6.87 8.61 6.99
C MET A 248 -8.35 8.33 6.79
N LEU A 249 -9.24 9.27 7.06
CA LEU A 249 -10.68 9.13 6.85
C LEU A 249 -11.05 9.10 5.36
N VAL A 250 -10.53 10.05 4.58
CA VAL A 250 -10.77 10.14 3.12
C VAL A 250 -10.27 8.89 2.40
N SER A 251 -9.16 8.29 2.86
CA SER A 251 -8.66 7.02 2.32
C SER A 251 -9.63 5.83 2.46
N ARG A 252 -10.69 5.97 3.27
CA ARG A 252 -11.69 4.94 3.55
C ARG A 252 -13.04 5.19 2.90
N LEU A 253 -13.24 6.37 2.30
CA LEU A 253 -14.49 6.68 1.60
C LEU A 253 -14.48 6.03 0.21
N PRO A 254 -15.36 5.05 -0.06
CA PRO A 254 -15.37 4.32 -1.32
C PRO A 254 -15.91 5.16 -2.51
N LEU A 255 -16.54 6.30 -2.25
CA LEU A 255 -17.32 7.07 -3.23
C LEU A 255 -16.91 8.54 -3.35
N VAL A 256 -15.70 8.92 -2.91
CA VAL A 256 -15.18 10.28 -3.14
C VAL A 256 -14.29 10.29 -4.40
N PRO A 257 -14.73 10.93 -5.51
CA PRO A 257 -13.85 11.26 -6.62
C PRO A 257 -12.84 12.32 -6.18
N ASN A 258 -11.58 12.21 -6.59
CA ASN A 258 -10.49 13.11 -6.19
C ASN A 258 -10.37 13.32 -4.66
N LYS A 259 -9.91 12.28 -3.98
CA LYS A 259 -9.56 12.31 -2.54
C LYS A 259 -8.66 13.49 -2.16
N ASP A 260 -7.78 13.90 -3.07
CA ASP A 260 -6.87 15.04 -2.89
C ASP A 260 -7.59 16.41 -3.03
N LEU A 261 -8.69 16.53 -3.79
CA LEU A 261 -9.50 17.75 -3.85
C LEU A 261 -10.35 17.94 -2.59
N LEU A 262 -10.92 16.87 -2.02
CA LEU A 262 -11.57 17.01 -0.71
C LEU A 262 -10.56 17.41 0.36
N PHE A 263 -9.34 16.87 0.27
CA PHE A 263 -8.26 17.23 1.18
C PHE A 263 -7.81 18.69 0.99
N ALA A 264 -7.71 19.15 -0.26
CA ALA A 264 -7.43 20.55 -0.59
C ALA A 264 -8.56 21.49 -0.13
N ASN A 265 -9.83 21.12 -0.32
CA ASN A 265 -10.97 21.88 0.17
C ASN A 265 -11.02 21.92 1.70
N PHE A 266 -10.66 20.82 2.38
CA PHE A 266 -10.48 20.80 3.83
C PHE A 266 -9.33 21.73 4.26
N ALA A 267 -8.19 21.69 3.59
CA ALA A 267 -7.04 22.55 3.85
C ALA A 267 -7.36 24.05 3.67
N ILE A 268 -8.09 24.39 2.60
CA ILE A 268 -8.55 25.76 2.29
C ILE A 268 -9.57 26.23 3.34
N ALA A 269 -10.60 25.41 3.62
CA ALA A 269 -11.64 25.75 4.59
C ALA A 269 -11.12 25.82 6.04
N LEU A 270 -10.09 25.06 6.39
CA LEU A 270 -9.54 24.96 7.73
C LEU A 270 -8.62 26.14 8.09
N ILE A 271 -7.99 26.80 7.12
CA ILE A 271 -6.82 27.66 7.43
C ILE A 271 -6.83 29.01 6.70
N GLY A 272 -7.54 29.19 5.57
CA GLY A 272 -7.45 30.44 4.81
C GLY A 272 -6.03 30.79 4.31
N TYR A 273 -5.10 29.83 4.36
CA TYR A 273 -3.75 29.93 3.80
C TYR A 273 -3.76 29.34 2.39
N ASP A 274 -4.06 30.18 1.39
CA ASP A 274 -4.38 29.69 0.04
C ASP A 274 -3.19 29.02 -0.68
N ASN A 275 -1.94 29.42 -0.41
CA ASN A 275 -0.82 29.02 -1.27
C ASN A 275 0.14 27.99 -0.66
N GLY A 276 0.49 28.09 0.64
CA GLY A 276 1.58 27.30 1.24
C GLY A 276 1.24 25.82 1.44
N LEU A 277 0.07 25.51 2.00
CA LEU A 277 -0.31 24.12 2.30
C LEU A 277 -0.67 23.35 1.01
N SER A 278 -1.42 23.97 0.10
CA SER A 278 -1.73 23.42 -1.21
C SER A 278 -0.46 23.09 -2.01
N ALA A 279 0.52 24.00 -2.01
CA ALA A 279 1.82 23.78 -2.63
C ALA A 279 2.59 22.62 -1.95
N LEU A 280 2.61 22.57 -0.61
CA LEU A 280 3.26 21.48 0.12
C LEU A 280 2.65 20.11 -0.19
N LEU A 281 1.32 20.02 -0.29
CA LEU A 281 0.62 18.79 -0.65
C LEU A 281 0.93 18.39 -2.10
N ALA A 282 0.94 19.34 -3.02
CA ALA A 282 1.32 19.12 -4.41
C ALA A 282 2.78 18.64 -4.53
N VAL A 283 3.71 19.23 -3.78
CA VAL A 283 5.12 18.79 -3.71
C VAL A 283 5.23 17.39 -3.13
N THR A 284 4.49 17.08 -2.06
CA THR A 284 4.46 15.74 -1.44
C THR A 284 3.99 14.70 -2.45
N ALA A 285 2.93 14.98 -3.21
CA ALA A 285 2.43 14.12 -4.28
C ALA A 285 3.43 14.00 -5.44
N GLY A 286 4.03 15.12 -5.86
CA GLY A 286 5.02 15.17 -6.93
C GLY A 286 6.28 14.36 -6.61
N ILE A 287 6.86 14.54 -5.43
CA ILE A 287 8.03 13.74 -4.97
C ILE A 287 7.65 12.27 -4.89
N THR A 288 6.46 11.93 -4.38
CA THR A 288 5.96 10.55 -4.38
C THR A 288 5.98 9.98 -5.79
N LEU A 289 5.42 10.69 -6.77
CA LEU A 289 5.38 10.28 -8.17
C LEU A 289 6.78 10.10 -8.76
N LEU A 290 7.71 11.01 -8.46
CA LEU A 290 9.11 10.92 -8.90
C LEU A 290 9.81 9.67 -8.35
N ILE A 291 9.60 9.35 -7.06
CA ILE A 291 10.17 8.12 -6.48
C ILE A 291 9.59 6.90 -7.17
N HIS A 292 8.29 6.86 -7.44
CA HIS A 292 7.67 5.76 -8.18
C HIS A 292 8.30 5.61 -9.57
N ALA A 293 8.45 6.71 -10.32
CA ALA A 293 9.06 6.69 -11.65
C ALA A 293 10.51 6.20 -11.60
N GLY A 294 11.30 6.70 -10.64
CA GLY A 294 12.69 6.28 -10.44
C GLY A 294 12.82 4.79 -10.11
N LEU A 295 11.97 4.27 -9.23
CA LEU A 295 11.94 2.85 -8.89
C LEU A 295 11.51 1.97 -10.08
N ILE A 296 10.50 2.39 -10.85
CA ILE A 296 10.07 1.68 -12.06
C ILE A 296 11.21 1.62 -13.09
N ALA A 297 11.90 2.74 -13.33
CA ALA A 297 13.03 2.82 -14.24
C ALA A 297 14.18 1.91 -13.77
N MET A 298 14.53 1.97 -12.48
CA MET A 298 15.56 1.13 -11.86
C MET A 298 15.22 -0.36 -12.00
N PHE A 299 13.99 -0.77 -11.70
CA PHE A 299 13.58 -2.18 -11.82
C PHE A 299 13.55 -2.67 -13.26
N SER A 300 13.16 -1.81 -14.20
CA SER A 300 13.14 -2.12 -15.64
C SER A 300 14.57 -2.30 -16.17
N LEU A 301 15.48 -1.38 -15.83
CA LEU A 301 16.89 -1.46 -16.22
C LEU A 301 17.56 -2.72 -15.66
N PHE A 302 17.34 -3.02 -14.38
CA PHE A 302 17.87 -4.23 -13.75
C PHE A 302 17.35 -5.51 -14.43
N SER A 303 16.07 -5.54 -14.83
CA SER A 303 15.52 -6.69 -15.56
C SER A 303 16.13 -6.87 -16.95
N LEU A 304 16.45 -5.78 -17.65
CA LEU A 304 17.08 -5.82 -18.96
C LEU A 304 18.53 -6.34 -18.86
N ILE A 305 19.28 -5.91 -17.85
CA ILE A 305 20.66 -6.34 -17.63
C ILE A 305 20.70 -7.84 -17.29
N ARG A 306 19.84 -8.30 -16.37
CA ARG A 306 19.85 -9.71 -15.94
C ARG A 306 19.40 -10.68 -17.03
N ASN A 307 18.58 -10.25 -17.99
CA ASN A 307 18.15 -11.12 -19.09
C ASN A 307 19.17 -11.17 -20.25
N ARG A 308 20.27 -10.39 -20.18
CA ARG A 308 21.36 -10.39 -21.17
C ARG A 308 22.59 -11.19 -20.73
N VAL A 309 22.66 -11.60 -19.47
CA VAL A 309 23.70 -12.47 -18.88
C VAL A 309 23.10 -13.85 -18.70
#